data_AF-A0A953XG49-F1
#
_entry.id   AF-A0A953XG49-F1
#
_cell.length_a   1.000
_cell.length_b   1.000
_cell.length_c   1.000
_cell.angle_alpha   90.00
_cell.angle_beta   90.00
_cell.angle_gamma   90.00
#
_symmetry.space_group_name_H-M   'P 1'
#
loop_
_entity.id
_entity.type
_entity.pdbx_description
1 polymer ?
#
loop_
_entity_poly.entity_id
_entity_poly.type
_entity_poly.pdbx_seq_one_letter_code
_entity_poly.pdbx_strand_id
1 'polypeptide(L)' 'MKQRIRKSNVKRNRTHGFRSRMKTADGRKVLSRRRRKGRLKLTVSEENKTKQQGAPRKVLERRRKQREALRQKRRRAGKI' A
#
# COMPACT_ATOMS: atom_id res chain seq x y z
N MET A 1 -4.86 -15.34 35.91
CA MET A 1 -5.64 -14.77 34.79
C MET A 1 -4.90 -14.94 33.47
N LYS A 2 -5.57 -15.43 32.42
CA LYS A 2 -4.93 -15.64 31.10
C LYS A 2 -4.77 -14.30 30.37
N GLN A 3 -3.53 -13.91 30.06
CA GLN A 3 -3.26 -12.69 29.31
C GLN A 3 -3.68 -12.80 27.83
N ARG A 4 -4.21 -11.66 27.36
CA ARG A 4 -4.60 -11.27 25.99
C ARG A 4 -4.38 -12.34 24.90
N ILE A 5 -5.50 -12.84 24.39
CA ILE A 5 -5.69 -13.52 23.10
C ILE A 5 -4.52 -13.31 22.13
N ARG A 6 -3.72 -14.37 21.94
CA ARG A 6 -2.74 -14.47 20.85
C ARG A 6 -3.51 -14.45 19.52
N LYS A 7 -3.66 -13.27 18.92
CA LYS A 7 -4.35 -13.10 17.64
C LYS A 7 -3.39 -13.43 16.51
N SER A 8 -3.62 -14.54 15.81
CA SER A 8 -2.88 -14.82 14.58
C SER A 8 -3.35 -13.90 13.45
N ASN A 9 -2.40 -13.44 12.63
CA ASN A 9 -2.69 -12.57 11.49
C ASN A 9 -3.64 -13.24 10.50
N VAL A 10 -3.52 -14.57 10.33
CA VAL A 10 -4.42 -15.37 9.49
C VAL A 10 -5.86 -15.31 10.01
N LYS A 11 -6.08 -15.54 11.31
CA LYS A 11 -7.42 -15.48 11.91
C LYS A 11 -8.00 -14.06 11.78
N ARG A 12 -7.21 -13.04 12.08
CA ARG A 12 -7.61 -11.63 11.98
C ARG A 12 -8.05 -11.25 10.56
N ASN A 13 -7.34 -11.71 9.54
CA ASN A 13 -7.67 -11.39 8.14
C ASN A 13 -8.92 -12.14 7.65
N ARG A 14 -9.10 -13.40 8.07
CA ARG A 14 -10.32 -14.17 7.75
C ARG A 14 -11.57 -13.57 8.39
N THR A 15 -11.48 -13.08 9.62
CA THR A 15 -12.64 -12.53 10.33
C THR A 15 -12.91 -11.05 10.02
N HIS A 16 -11.88 -10.24 9.77
CA HIS A 16 -12.02 -8.78 9.68
C HIS A 16 -11.48 -8.18 8.38
N GLY A 17 -10.98 -9.00 7.46
CA GLY A 17 -10.50 -8.56 6.16
C GLY A 17 -11.62 -8.11 5.22
N PHE A 18 -11.24 -7.43 4.15
CA PHE A 18 -12.16 -6.87 3.16
C PHE A 18 -13.11 -7.91 2.55
N ARG A 19 -12.58 -9.07 2.14
CA ARG A 19 -13.37 -10.16 1.55
C ARG A 19 -14.47 -10.66 2.50
N SER A 20 -14.13 -10.80 3.79
CA SER A 20 -15.07 -11.22 4.83
C SER A 20 -16.21 -10.21 5.00
N ARG A 21 -15.89 -8.91 4.97
CA ARG A 21 -16.89 -7.84 5.01
C ARG A 21 -17.75 -7.79 3.74
N MET A 22 -17.21 -8.10 2.58
CA MET A 22 -17.99 -8.10 1.34
C MET A 22 -18.95 -9.29 1.20
N LYS A 23 -18.68 -10.40 1.91
CA LYS A 23 -19.49 -11.63 1.84
C LYS A 23 -20.91 -11.44 2.36
N THR A 24 -21.13 -10.61 3.38
CA THR A 24 -22.43 -10.44 4.02
C THR A 24 -23.03 -9.06 3.74
N ALA A 25 -24.37 -8.96 3.74
CA ALA A 25 -25.06 -7.69 3.55
C ALA A 25 -24.65 -6.65 4.60
N ASP A 26 -24.56 -7.03 5.87
CA ASP A 26 -24.19 -6.12 6.95
C ASP A 26 -22.71 -5.73 6.91
N GLY A 27 -21.84 -6.64 6.46
CA GLY A 27 -20.44 -6.32 6.24
C GLY A 27 -20.27 -5.24 5.16
N ARG A 28 -21.07 -5.28 4.09
CA ARG A 28 -21.11 -4.23 3.06
C ARG A 28 -21.60 -2.89 3.64
N LYS A 29 -22.63 -2.90 4.49
CA LYS A 29 -23.10 -1.69 5.21
C LYS A 29 -22.00 -1.10 6.11
N VAL A 30 -21.20 -1.93 6.79
CA VAL A 30 -20.05 -1.46 7.58
C VAL A 30 -19.05 -0.74 6.69
N LEU A 31 -18.69 -1.30 5.54
CA LEU A 31 -17.77 -0.64 4.60
C LEU A 31 -18.32 0.69 4.09
N SER A 32 -19.61 0.74 3.73
CA SER A 32 -20.29 1.97 3.31
C SER A 32 -20.19 3.07 4.39
N ARG A 33 -20.51 2.74 5.65
CA ARG A 33 -20.36 3.70 6.77
C ARG A 33 -18.92 4.16 6.96
N ARG A 34 -17.94 3.27 6.80
CA ARG A 34 -16.52 3.62 6.93
C ARG A 34 -16.05 4.54 5.81
N ARG A 35 -16.53 4.32 4.58
CA ARG A 35 -16.27 5.19 3.42
C ARG A 35 -16.91 6.57 3.61
N ARG A 36 -18.17 6.62 4.02
CA ARG A 36 -18.88 7.89 4.32
C ARG A 36 -18.16 8.72 5.39
N LYS A 37 -17.56 8.06 6.39
CA LYS A 37 -16.74 8.73 7.41
C LYS A 37 -15.35 9.14 6.92
N GLY A 38 -14.92 8.73 5.71
CA GLY A 38 -13.60 9.06 5.17
C GLY A 38 -12.45 8.34 5.88
N ARG A 39 -12.67 7.12 6.40
CA ARG A 39 -11.59 6.39 7.08
C ARG A 39 -10.50 5.99 6.07
N LEU A 40 -9.27 6.45 6.33
CA LEU A 40 -8.07 6.09 5.54
C LEU A 40 -7.87 4.57 5.42
N LYS A 41 -8.21 3.81 6.47
CA LYS A 41 -8.18 2.34 6.48
C LYS A 41 -9.58 1.78 6.62
N LEU A 42 -10.06 1.07 5.60
CA LEU A 42 -11.39 0.45 5.63
C LEU A 42 -11.39 -0.90 6.36
N THR A 43 -10.34 -1.71 6.23
CA THR A 43 -10.19 -3.02 6.90
C THR A 43 -8.73 -3.31 7.25
N VAL A 44 -8.50 -4.39 8.00
CA VAL A 44 -7.16 -4.86 8.41
C VAL A 44 -6.27 -5.31 7.23
N SER A 45 -6.87 -5.70 6.10
CA SER A 45 -6.12 -6.17 4.93
C SER A 45 -5.50 -5.05 4.08
N GLU A 46 -5.87 -3.79 4.33
CA GLU A 46 -5.35 -2.63 3.58
C GLU A 46 -3.95 -2.19 4.05
N GLU A 47 -3.43 -2.76 5.15
CA GLU A 47 -2.12 -2.39 5.71
C GLU A 47 -0.91 -2.86 4.87
N ASN A 48 -1.09 -3.89 4.03
CA ASN A 48 0.02 -4.55 3.33
C ASN A 48 0.16 -4.22 1.84
N LYS A 49 -0.82 -3.54 1.23
CA LYS A 49 -0.78 -3.26 -0.23
C LYS A 49 0.20 -2.14 -0.60
N THR A 50 0.40 -1.17 0.29
CA THR A 50 1.27 -0.01 0.05
C THR A 50 2.76 -0.32 0.06
N LYS A 51 3.18 -1.52 0.52
CA LYS A 51 4.59 -1.91 0.53
C LYS A 51 5.08 -2.51 -0.79
N GLN A 52 4.18 -2.88 -1.71
CA GLN A 52 4.54 -3.62 -2.93
C GLN A 52 4.29 -2.88 -4.25
N GLN A 53 3.83 -1.63 -4.23
CA GLN A 53 3.50 -0.91 -5.46
C GLN A 53 4.53 0.16 -5.80
N GLY A 54 5.35 -0.12 -6.82
CA GLY A 54 6.17 0.84 -7.56
C GLY A 54 7.53 1.14 -6.93
N ALA A 55 8.58 1.20 -7.76
CA ALA A 55 9.89 1.67 -7.33
C ALA A 55 9.72 2.97 -6.52
N PRO A 56 10.30 3.08 -5.30
CA PRO A 56 10.07 4.25 -4.46
C PRO A 56 10.41 5.49 -5.27
N ARG A 57 9.63 6.59 -5.18
CA ARG A 57 9.87 7.84 -5.94
C ARG A 57 11.35 8.24 -5.97
N LYS A 58 12.08 7.98 -4.87
CA LYS A 58 13.53 8.16 -4.74
C LYS A 58 14.38 7.40 -5.78
N VAL A 59 13.99 6.20 -6.21
CA VAL A 59 14.66 5.37 -7.22
C VAL A 59 14.43 5.89 -8.64
N LEU A 60 13.21 6.34 -8.95
CA LEU A 60 12.89 6.97 -10.24
C LEU A 60 13.63 8.30 -10.40
N GLU A 61 13.67 9.12 -9.34
CA GLU A 61 14.44 10.37 -9.31
C GLU A 61 15.94 10.13 -9.45
N ARG A 62 16.49 9.10 -8.79
CA ARG A 62 17.90 8.70 -8.97
C ARG A 62 18.22 8.29 -10.41
N ARG A 63 17.37 7.48 -11.05
CA ARG A 63 17.53 7.10 -12.47
C ARG A 63 17.44 8.31 -13.41
N ARG A 64 16.54 9.26 -13.13
CA ARG A 64 16.38 10.49 -13.91
C ARG A 64 17.63 11.38 -13.82
N LYS A 65 18.15 11.60 -12.61
CA LYS A 65 19.41 12.33 -12.38
C LYS A 65 20.62 11.66 -13.03
N GLN A 66 20.72 10.32 -12.96
CA GLN A 66 21.80 9.58 -13.63
C GLN A 66 21.75 9.72 -15.16
N ARG A 67 20.56 9.67 -15.77
CA ARG A 67 20.38 9.90 -17.21
C ARG A 67 20.72 11.33 -17.63
N GLU A 68 20.31 12.33 -16.86
CA GLU A 68 20.67 13.73 -17.15
C GLU A 68 22.17 14.00 -17.00
N ALA A 69 22.80 13.46 -15.96
CA ALA A 69 24.25 13.55 -15.78
C ALA A 69 25.01 12.89 -16.95
N LEU A 70 24.53 11.73 -17.42
CA LEU A 70 25.10 11.06 -18.60
C LEU A 70 24.91 11.90 -19.87
N ARG A 71 23.74 12.53 -20.05
CA ARG A 71 23.46 13.41 -21.18
C ARG A 71 24.36 14.65 -21.18
N GLN A 72 24.57 15.27 -20.03
CA GLN A 72 25.50 16.40 -19.88
C GLN A 72 26.96 15.98 -20.13
N LYS A 73 27.38 14.80 -19.65
CA LYS A 73 28.72 14.24 -19.95
C LYS A 73 28.91 13.98 -21.44
N ARG A 74 27.91 13.43 -22.14
CA ARG A 74 27.97 13.21 -23.60
C ARG A 74 28.07 14.51 -24.40
N ARG A 75 27.35 15.56 -24.00
CA ARG A 75 27.45 16.91 -24.59
C ARG A 75 28.84 17.53 -24.40
N ARG A 76 29.39 17.46 -23.19
CA ARG A 76 30.74 17.97 -22.88
C ARG A 76 31.85 17.22 -23.62
N ALA A 77 31.64 15.92 -23.89
CA ALA A 77 32.56 15.10 -24.66
C ALA A 77 32.37 15.19 -26.19
N GLY A 78 31.51 16.09 -26.69
CA GLY A 78 31.26 16.28 -28.13
C GLY A 78 30.64 15.07 -28.84
N LYS A 79 30.01 14.13 -28.10
CA LYS A 79 29.42 12.89 -28.65
C LYS A 79 27.94 13.06 -29.07
N ILE A 80 27.49 14.31 -29.23
CA ILE A 80 26.17 14.74 -29.70
C ILE A 80 26.39 15.86 -30.69
#